data_AF-A0A382JI39-F1
#
_entry.id   AF-A0A382JI39-F1
#
_cell.length_a   1.000
_cell.length_b   1.000
_cell.length_c   1.000
_cell.angle_alpha   90.00
_cell.angle_beta   90.00
_cell.angle_gamma   90.00
#
_symmetry.space_group_name_H-M   'P 1'
#
loop_
_entity.id
_entity.type
_entity.pdbx_description
1 polymer ?
#
loop_
_entity_poly.entity_id
_entity_poly.type
_entity_poly.pdbx_seq_one_letter_code
_entity_poly.pdbx_strand_id
1 'polypeptide(L)'
;LEKEQLDCFLLVVNTKGTNVWCAAAEGIFTTETVLSHLKVYNLRELVNHTRLILPQLSVAGVKRKALKEHGWEGIYGPVYFTDLKEFLDNGLTKTKDMQALEYGYWERFKMGLSHAVFCTLVCILPIFLFASDWWIQAIVLVWYLAFSMQLIGHFIPLDRLLY
;
A
#
# COMPACT_ATOMS: atom_id res chain seq x y z
N LEU A 1 12.34 2.59 15.46
CA LEU A 1 12.91 1.54 16.34
C LEU A 1 13.43 2.15 17.62
N GLU A 2 14.44 3.01 17.53
CA GLU A 2 15.04 3.71 18.68
C GLU A 2 14.04 4.56 19.48
N LYS A 3 13.15 5.31 18.81
CA LYS A 3 12.09 6.10 19.46
C LYS A 3 11.06 5.24 20.22
N GLU A 4 10.82 4.01 19.75
CA GLU A 4 9.91 3.03 20.37
C GLU A 4 10.66 2.04 21.28
N GLN A 5 11.99 2.19 21.41
CA GLN A 5 12.91 1.28 22.10
C GLN A 5 12.79 -0.20 21.65
N LEU A 6 12.53 -0.40 20.36
CA LEU A 6 12.44 -1.73 19.75
C LEU A 6 13.82 -2.18 19.28
N ASP A 7 14.33 -3.27 19.87
CA ASP A 7 15.51 -3.98 19.41
C ASP A 7 15.13 -5.00 18.33
N CYS A 8 15.30 -4.62 17.06
CA CYS A 8 15.08 -5.52 15.94
C CYS A 8 15.88 -5.12 14.70
N PHE A 9 16.03 -6.07 13.78
CA PHE A 9 16.62 -5.83 12.47
C PHE A 9 15.56 -5.39 11.47
N LEU A 10 15.82 -4.25 10.80
CA LEU A 10 15.00 -3.78 9.69
C LEU A 10 15.69 -4.11 8.37
N LEU A 11 15.09 -5.02 7.60
CA LEU A 11 15.54 -5.35 6.25
C LEU A 11 14.95 -4.34 5.26
N VAL A 12 15.79 -3.44 4.75
CA VAL A 12 15.38 -2.48 3.72
C VAL A 12 15.64 -3.07 2.33
N VAL A 13 14.55 -3.35 1.60
CA VAL A 13 14.62 -3.85 0.23
C VAL A 13 14.64 -2.68 -0.75
N ASN A 14 15.53 -2.74 -1.74
CA ASN A 14 15.64 -1.68 -2.73
C ASN A 14 14.47 -1.70 -3.73
N THR A 15 13.49 -0.83 -3.53
CA THR A 15 12.34 -0.62 -4.41
C THR A 15 12.53 0.56 -5.38
N LYS A 16 13.77 1.07 -5.53
CA LYS A 16 14.09 2.26 -6.36
C LYS A 16 13.35 3.54 -5.94
N GLY A 17 12.97 3.64 -4.67
CA GLY A 17 12.25 4.80 -4.12
C GLY A 17 10.73 4.71 -4.21
N THR A 18 10.18 3.60 -4.73
CA THR A 18 8.73 3.38 -4.76
C THR A 18 8.22 2.92 -3.40
N ASN A 19 7.04 3.42 -2.99
CA ASN A 19 6.39 3.01 -1.74
C ASN A 19 6.03 1.50 -1.76
N VAL A 20 5.76 0.92 -0.58
CA VAL A 20 5.56 -0.53 -0.44
C VAL A 20 4.39 -1.07 -1.26
N TRP A 21 3.23 -0.40 -1.25
CA TRP A 21 2.03 -0.85 -1.96
C TRP A 21 2.24 -0.83 -3.48
N CYS A 22 2.72 0.30 -4.02
CA CYS A 22 3.01 0.44 -5.44
C CYS A 22 4.12 -0.53 -5.87
N ALA A 23 5.21 -0.66 -5.10
CA ALA A 23 6.28 -1.58 -5.43
C ALA A 23 5.82 -3.05 -5.43
N ALA A 24 4.90 -3.42 -4.53
CA ALA A 24 4.29 -4.75 -4.52
C ALA A 24 3.38 -4.98 -5.72
N ALA A 25 2.55 -3.98 -6.07
CA ALA A 25 1.64 -4.04 -7.21
C ALA A 25 2.36 -4.02 -8.57
N GLU A 26 3.47 -3.28 -8.68
CA GLU A 26 4.34 -3.20 -9.86
C GLU A 26 5.23 -4.44 -10.04
N GLY A 27 5.31 -5.32 -9.05
CA GLY A 27 6.16 -6.52 -9.09
C GLY A 27 7.65 -6.25 -8.83
N ILE A 28 7.99 -5.13 -8.19
CA ILE A 28 9.35 -4.83 -7.73
C ILE A 28 9.59 -5.46 -6.35
N PHE A 29 8.63 -5.31 -5.45
CA PHE A 29 8.68 -5.84 -4.09
C PHE A 29 8.00 -7.21 -4.03
N THR A 30 8.73 -8.24 -4.42
CA THR A 30 8.23 -9.62 -4.51
C THR A 30 8.89 -10.56 -3.51
N THR A 31 8.35 -11.77 -3.42
CA THR A 31 8.91 -12.84 -2.58
C THR A 31 10.36 -13.15 -2.94
N GLU A 32 10.69 -13.17 -4.23
CA GLU A 32 12.01 -13.46 -4.76
C GLU A 32 13.00 -12.36 -4.37
N THR A 33 12.60 -11.09 -4.46
CA THR A 33 13.41 -9.96 -4.03
C THR A 33 13.67 -10.00 -2.52
N VAL A 34 12.66 -10.36 -1.72
CA VAL A 34 12.84 -10.53 -0.27
C VAL A 34 13.81 -11.68 0.03
N LEU A 35 13.62 -12.85 -0.60
CA LEU A 35 14.48 -14.02 -0.42
C LEU A 35 15.92 -13.78 -0.86
N SER A 36 16.14 -13.02 -1.94
CA SER A 36 17.48 -12.66 -2.39
C SER A 36 18.19 -11.78 -1.36
N HIS A 37 17.49 -10.78 -0.80
CA HIS A 37 18.06 -9.92 0.24
C HIS A 37 18.35 -10.70 1.53
N LEU A 38 17.45 -11.59 1.96
CA LEU A 38 17.68 -12.45 3.13
C LEU A 38 18.96 -13.30 3.00
N LYS A 39 19.25 -13.78 1.79
CA LYS A 39 20.48 -14.52 1.49
C LYS A 39 21.71 -13.60 1.46
N VAL A 40 21.62 -12.45 0.78
CA VAL A 40 22.73 -11.50 0.64
C VAL A 40 23.21 -10.99 2.02
N TYR A 41 22.28 -10.73 2.93
CA TYR A 41 22.59 -10.26 4.29
C TYR A 41 22.83 -11.39 5.30
N ASN A 42 22.88 -12.67 4.87
CA ASN A 42 23.04 -13.84 5.74
C ASN A 42 22.17 -13.77 7.01
N LEU A 43 20.89 -13.42 6.87
CA LEU A 43 20.05 -13.11 8.04
C LEU A 43 19.93 -14.28 9.04
N ARG A 44 20.15 -15.51 8.58
CA ARG A 44 20.17 -16.72 9.43
C ARG A 44 21.31 -16.74 10.46
N GLU A 45 22.37 -15.97 10.25
CA GLU A 45 23.49 -15.85 11.19
C GLU A 45 23.26 -14.73 12.21
N LEU A 46 22.33 -13.81 11.91
CA LEU A 46 22.03 -12.63 12.75
C LEU A 46 20.93 -12.89 13.77
N VAL A 47 19.97 -13.79 13.46
CA VAL A 47 18.81 -14.05 14.33
C VAL A 47 18.60 -15.55 14.55
N ASN A 48 18.19 -15.92 15.77
CA ASN A 48 17.93 -17.30 16.16
C ASN A 48 16.55 -17.84 15.71
N HIS A 49 15.84 -17.11 14.83
CA HIS A 49 14.51 -17.47 14.36
C HIS A 49 14.36 -17.19 12.86
N THR A 50 13.37 -17.81 12.22
CA THR A 50 13.06 -17.58 10.80
C THR A 50 11.74 -16.82 10.58
N ARG A 51 11.28 -16.08 11.60
CA ARG A 51 10.09 -15.22 11.50
C ARG A 51 10.43 -13.88 10.86
N LEU A 52 9.60 -13.44 9.91
CA LEU A 52 9.71 -12.16 9.21
C LEU A 52 8.40 -11.40 9.34
N ILE A 53 8.47 -10.16 9.82
CA ILE A 53 7.32 -9.25 9.81
C ILE A 53 7.33 -8.50 8.48
N LEU A 54 6.29 -8.70 7.70
CA LEU A 54 6.07 -8.08 6.40
C LEU A 54 5.08 -6.93 6.54
N PRO A 55 5.22 -5.84 5.77
CA PRO A 55 4.20 -4.80 5.72
C PRO A 55 2.85 -5.37 5.25
N GLN A 56 1.73 -4.94 5.85
CA GLN A 56 0.40 -5.38 5.42
C GLN A 56 0.14 -5.10 3.93
N LEU A 57 0.65 -3.98 3.44
CA LEU A 57 0.47 -3.54 2.05
C LEU A 57 1.35 -4.30 1.04
N SER A 58 2.18 -5.24 1.48
CA SER A 58 3.01 -6.05 0.57
C SER A 58 2.30 -7.32 0.07
N VAL A 59 1.06 -7.58 0.48
CA VAL A 59 0.31 -8.82 0.17
C VAL A 59 0.23 -9.09 -1.34
N ALA A 60 0.15 -8.04 -2.16
CA ALA A 60 0.08 -8.16 -3.62
C ALA A 60 1.35 -8.79 -4.26
N GLY A 61 2.53 -8.55 -3.66
CA GLY A 61 3.81 -8.97 -4.23
C GLY A 61 4.52 -10.08 -3.45
N VAL A 62 4.40 -10.10 -2.11
CA VAL A 62 5.11 -11.03 -1.23
C VAL A 62 4.14 -12.09 -0.72
N LYS A 63 4.35 -13.36 -1.09
CA LYS A 63 3.47 -14.47 -0.73
C LYS A 63 4.05 -15.26 0.45
N ARG A 64 3.35 -15.29 1.58
CA ARG A 64 3.76 -16.07 2.78
C ARG A 64 4.02 -17.55 2.49
N LYS A 65 3.22 -18.17 1.61
CA LYS A 65 3.39 -19.58 1.23
C LYS A 65 4.75 -19.82 0.59
N ALA A 66 5.15 -18.97 -0.36
CA ALA A 66 6.44 -19.06 -1.03
C ALA A 66 7.61 -18.78 -0.08
N LEU A 67 7.46 -17.88 0.90
CA LEU A 67 8.45 -17.71 1.97
C LEU A 67 8.61 -18.98 2.82
N LYS A 68 7.48 -19.62 3.17
CA LYS A 68 7.45 -20.84 3.98
C LYS A 68 8.14 -22.02 3.28
N GLU A 69 7.98 -22.14 1.97
CA GLU A 69 8.70 -23.13 1.14
C GLU A 69 10.23 -22.95 1.21
N HIS A 70 10.71 -21.75 1.52
CA HIS A 70 12.13 -21.44 1.71
C HIS A 70 12.58 -21.42 3.18
N GLY A 71 11.73 -21.90 4.10
CA GLY A 71 12.02 -22.01 5.52
C GLY A 71 11.85 -20.72 6.32
N TRP A 72 11.18 -19.71 5.75
CA TRP A 72 10.87 -18.44 6.43
C TRP A 72 9.38 -18.33 6.74
N GLU A 73 9.06 -17.96 7.98
CA GLU A 73 7.69 -17.72 8.41
C GLU A 73 7.35 -16.23 8.27
N GLY A 74 6.65 -15.89 7.18
CA GLY A 74 6.17 -14.53 6.93
C GLY A 74 4.87 -14.23 7.67
N ILE A 75 4.86 -13.17 8.48
CA ILE A 75 3.69 -12.63 9.18
C ILE A 75 3.46 -11.21 8.68
N TYR A 76 2.28 -10.90 8.15
CA TYR A 76 1.92 -9.53 7.82
C TYR A 76 1.62 -8.80 9.13
N GLY A 77 2.41 -7.76 9.40
CA GLY A 77 2.23 -6.84 10.51
C GLY A 77 1.15 -5.79 10.20
N PRO A 78 1.12 -4.68 10.96
CA PRO A 78 0.14 -3.61 10.78
C PRO A 78 0.35 -2.82 9.49
N VAL A 79 -0.67 -2.04 9.11
CA VAL A 79 -0.59 -1.08 8.00
C VAL A 79 0.35 0.08 8.36
N TYR A 80 0.21 0.62 9.57
CA TYR A 80 1.02 1.73 10.07
C TYR A 80 2.16 1.24 10.96
N PHE A 81 3.32 1.86 10.81
CA PHE A 81 4.50 1.51 11.62
C PHE A 81 4.34 1.88 13.09
N THR A 82 3.50 2.88 13.41
CA THR A 82 3.17 3.29 14.78
C THR A 82 2.60 2.15 15.61
N ASP A 83 1.84 1.27 14.97
CA ASP A 83 1.15 0.17 15.65
C ASP A 83 2.05 -1.06 15.81
N LEU A 84 3.30 -1.00 15.30
CA LEU A 84 4.23 -2.13 15.34
C LEU A 84 4.52 -2.56 16.78
N LYS A 85 4.67 -1.62 17.71
CA LYS A 85 4.97 -1.91 19.11
C LYS A 85 3.81 -2.67 19.76
N GLU A 86 2.59 -2.14 19.63
CA GLU A 86 1.39 -2.80 20.15
C GLU A 86 1.17 -4.18 19.49
N PHE A 87 1.45 -4.31 18.20
CA PHE A 87 1.41 -5.59 17.49
C PHE A 87 2.41 -6.61 18.06
N LEU A 88 3.62 -6.19 18.42
CA LEU A 88 4.62 -7.05 19.05
C LEU A 88 4.20 -7.44 20.47
N ASP A 89 3.71 -6.48 21.26
CA ASP A 89 3.23 -6.69 22.64
C ASP A 89 2.01 -7.65 22.68
N ASN A 90 1.16 -7.61 21.66
CA ASN A 90 0.03 -8.52 21.46
C ASN A 90 0.44 -9.91 20.91
N GLY A 91 1.72 -10.25 20.94
CA GLY A 91 2.22 -11.57 20.52
C GLY A 91 2.09 -11.81 19.02
N LEU A 92 2.29 -10.78 18.18
CA LEU A 92 2.15 -10.84 16.71
C LEU A 92 0.70 -11.03 16.23
N THR A 93 -0.26 -10.58 17.03
CA THR A 93 -1.69 -10.63 16.69
C THR A 93 -2.17 -9.23 16.31
N LYS A 94 -2.77 -9.11 15.11
CA LYS A 94 -3.32 -7.84 14.63
C LYS A 94 -4.73 -7.62 15.17
N THR A 95 -5.01 -6.43 15.67
CA THR A 95 -6.39 -5.96 15.87
C THR A 95 -7.02 -5.62 14.50
N LYS A 96 -8.33 -5.36 14.47
CA LYS A 96 -9.01 -4.95 13.22
C LYS A 96 -8.52 -3.58 12.74
N ASP A 97 -8.28 -2.66 13.66
CA ASP A 97 -7.88 -1.30 13.34
C ASP A 97 -6.49 -1.26 12.70
N MET A 98 -5.55 -2.10 13.17
CA MET A 98 -4.20 -2.26 12.58
C MET A 98 -4.19 -2.78 11.14
N GLN A 99 -5.30 -3.36 10.66
CA GLN A 99 -5.43 -3.90 9.30
C GLN A 99 -6.08 -2.90 8.34
N ALA A 100 -6.78 -1.90 8.87
CA ALA A 100 -7.49 -0.93 8.08
C ALA A 100 -6.53 0.18 7.64
N LEU A 101 -6.55 0.50 6.35
CA LEU A 101 -6.00 1.76 5.87
C LEU A 101 -6.97 2.86 6.29
N GLU A 102 -6.48 3.89 6.98
CA GLU A 102 -7.29 5.08 7.24
C GLU A 102 -7.58 5.76 5.89
N TYR A 103 -8.80 5.61 5.40
CA TYR A 103 -9.27 6.24 4.17
C TYR A 103 -10.39 7.23 4.49
N GLY A 104 -9.99 8.29 5.20
CA GLY A 104 -10.86 9.37 5.65
C GLY A 104 -11.28 10.33 4.54
N TYR A 105 -11.99 11.39 4.93
CA TYR A 105 -12.42 12.44 4.00
C TYR A 105 -11.25 13.15 3.31
N TRP A 106 -10.13 13.31 4.01
CA TRP A 106 -8.96 14.01 3.48
C TRP A 106 -8.23 13.19 2.40
N GLU A 107 -8.07 11.89 2.62
CA GLU A 107 -7.48 10.94 1.67
C GLU A 107 -8.31 10.88 0.39
N ARG A 108 -9.64 10.84 0.55
CA ARG A 108 -10.60 10.88 -0.56
C ARG A 108 -10.52 12.19 -1.34
N PHE A 109 -10.37 13.32 -0.66
CA PHE A 109 -10.20 14.61 -1.33
C PHE A 109 -8.90 14.66 -2.14
N LYS A 110 -7.77 14.23 -1.55
CA LYS A 110 -6.47 14.12 -2.25
C LYS A 110 -6.58 13.23 -3.49
N MET A 111 -7.24 12.07 -3.37
CA MET A 111 -7.44 11.18 -4.51
C MET A 111 -8.41 11.72 -5.55
N GLY A 112 -9.50 12.37 -5.13
CA GLY A 112 -10.43 13.04 -6.03
C GLY A 112 -9.76 14.12 -6.85
N LEU A 113 -8.93 14.94 -6.20
CA LEU A 113 -8.14 15.99 -6.86
C LEU A 113 -7.15 15.40 -7.87
N SER A 114 -6.36 14.41 -7.45
CA SER A 114 -5.40 13.72 -8.33
C SER A 114 -6.08 13.11 -9.56
N HIS A 115 -7.19 12.40 -9.34
CA HIS A 115 -7.96 11.76 -10.41
C HIS A 115 -8.60 12.78 -11.35
N ALA A 116 -9.17 13.87 -10.82
CA ALA A 116 -9.77 14.93 -11.63
C ALA A 116 -8.73 15.61 -12.54
N VAL A 117 -7.54 15.91 -12.00
CA VAL A 117 -6.43 16.49 -12.78
C VAL A 117 -5.98 15.53 -13.87
N PHE A 118 -5.73 14.26 -13.53
CA PHE A 118 -5.32 13.24 -14.51
C PHE A 118 -6.34 13.08 -15.64
N CYS A 119 -7.63 12.92 -15.30
CA CYS A 119 -8.70 12.81 -16.30
C CYS A 119 -8.83 14.07 -17.15
N THR A 120 -8.64 15.26 -16.57
CA THR A 120 -8.64 16.50 -17.35
C THR A 120 -7.52 16.52 -18.37
N LEU A 121 -6.30 16.11 -17.99
CA LEU A 121 -5.16 16.05 -18.91
C LEU A 121 -5.40 15.08 -20.07
N VAL A 122 -6.01 13.93 -19.80
CA VAL A 122 -6.36 12.94 -20.83
C VAL A 122 -7.49 13.44 -21.73
N CYS A 123 -8.50 14.11 -21.16
CA CYS A 123 -9.69 14.54 -21.88
C CYS A 123 -9.54 15.92 -22.55
N ILE A 124 -8.48 16.69 -22.31
CA ILE A 124 -8.39 18.07 -22.80
C ILE A 124 -8.43 18.15 -24.34
N LEU A 125 -7.68 17.29 -25.02
CA LEU A 125 -7.67 17.22 -26.49
C LEU A 125 -9.04 16.84 -27.08
N PRO A 126 -9.71 15.75 -26.65
CA PRO A 126 -11.04 15.45 -27.17
C PRO A 126 -12.08 16.51 -26.80
N ILE A 127 -11.96 17.16 -25.64
CA ILE A 127 -12.85 18.27 -25.27
C ILE A 127 -12.72 19.42 -26.27
N PHE A 128 -11.50 19.84 -26.60
CA PHE A 128 -11.30 20.93 -27.56
C PHE A 128 -11.65 20.54 -29.01
N LEU A 129 -11.59 19.27 -29.37
CA LEU A 129 -11.96 18.80 -30.72
C LEU A 129 -13.47 18.65 -30.92
N PHE A 130 -14.21 18.18 -29.91
CA PHE A 130 -15.63 17.81 -30.05
C PHE A 130 -16.59 18.71 -29.27
N ALA A 131 -16.10 19.47 -28.29
CA ALA A 131 -16.90 20.31 -27.39
C ALA A 131 -16.22 21.66 -27.14
N SER A 132 -15.59 22.24 -28.17
CA SER A 132 -14.85 23.51 -28.06
C SER A 132 -15.69 24.64 -27.47
N ASP A 133 -16.98 24.71 -27.81
CA ASP A 133 -17.88 25.77 -27.34
C ASP A 133 -18.34 25.56 -25.88
N TRP A 134 -18.18 24.34 -25.35
CA TRP A 134 -18.65 23.90 -24.03
C TRP A 134 -17.51 23.34 -23.16
N TRP A 135 -16.27 23.74 -23.43
CA TRP A 135 -15.08 23.15 -22.83
C TRP A 135 -15.06 23.30 -21.30
N ILE A 136 -15.59 24.41 -20.77
CA ILE A 136 -15.71 24.65 -19.33
C ILE A 136 -16.69 23.64 -18.71
N GLN A 137 -17.86 23.46 -19.32
CA GLN A 137 -18.89 22.52 -18.85
C GLN A 137 -18.37 21.09 -18.88
N ALA A 138 -17.61 20.73 -19.93
CA ALA A 138 -16.99 19.42 -20.04
C ALA A 138 -15.95 19.16 -18.94
N ILE A 139 -15.08 20.13 -18.63
CA ILE A 139 -14.11 20.01 -17.52
C ILE A 139 -14.84 19.90 -16.18
N VAL A 140 -15.86 20.73 -15.93
CA VAL A 140 -16.67 20.66 -14.70
C VAL A 140 -17.32 19.28 -14.56
N LEU A 141 -17.84 18.71 -15.65
CA LEU A 141 -18.41 17.36 -15.64
C LEU A 141 -17.35 16.29 -15.30
N VAL A 142 -16.14 16.38 -15.87
CA VAL A 142 -15.04 15.47 -15.55
C VAL A 142 -14.68 15.53 -14.06
N TRP A 143 -14.57 16.73 -13.50
CA TRP A 143 -14.27 16.91 -12.08
C TRP A 143 -15.42 16.40 -11.20
N TYR A 144 -16.66 16.70 -11.55
CA TYR A 144 -17.84 16.20 -10.86
C TYR A 144 -17.86 14.66 -10.83
N LEU A 145 -17.60 14.01 -11.97
CA LEU A 145 -17.52 12.56 -12.05
C LEU A 145 -16.36 12.00 -11.20
N ALA A 146 -15.18 12.59 -11.28
CA ALA A 146 -14.02 12.16 -10.49
C ALA A 146 -14.27 12.24 -8.97
N PHE A 147 -14.87 13.33 -8.48
CA PHE A 147 -15.20 13.49 -7.05
C PHE A 147 -16.39 12.63 -6.63
N SER A 148 -17.43 12.50 -7.46
CA SER A 148 -18.58 11.65 -7.15
C SER A 148 -18.19 10.19 -7.01
N MET A 149 -17.25 9.68 -7.83
CA MET A 149 -16.71 8.33 -7.66
C MET A 149 -16.05 8.12 -6.29
N GLN A 150 -15.32 9.12 -5.78
CA GLN A 150 -14.69 9.05 -4.45
C GLN A 150 -15.71 9.10 -3.30
N LEU A 151 -16.82 9.80 -3.50
CA LEU A 151 -17.94 9.87 -2.55
C LEU A 151 -18.81 8.61 -2.58
N ILE A 152 -19.03 8.01 -3.75
CA ILE A 152 -19.79 6.75 -3.86
C ILE A 152 -19.09 5.64 -3.07
N GLY A 153 -17.77 5.56 -3.13
CA GLY A 153 -16.99 4.63 -2.30
C GLY A 153 -17.04 4.90 -0.79
N HIS A 154 -17.75 5.93 -0.32
CA HIS A 154 -18.08 6.12 1.10
C HIS A 154 -19.40 5.44 1.46
N PHE A 155 -20.39 5.51 0.55
CA PHE A 155 -21.71 4.90 0.74
C PHE A 155 -21.74 3.41 0.39
N ILE A 156 -20.81 2.95 -0.46
CA ILE A 156 -20.58 1.54 -0.70
C ILE A 156 -19.46 1.11 0.24
N PRO A 157 -19.77 0.40 1.33
CA PRO A 157 -18.76 -0.21 2.16
C PRO A 157 -18.08 -1.32 1.34
N LEU A 158 -17.01 -0.96 0.63
CA LEU A 158 -16.05 -1.92 0.08
C LEU A 158 -15.22 -2.49 1.23
N ASP A 159 -15.88 -3.03 2.26
CA ASP A 159 -15.27 -3.62 3.46
C ASP A 159 -14.47 -4.89 3.15
N ARG A 160 -14.27 -5.24 1.87
CA ARG A 160 -13.98 -6.59 1.40
C ARG A 160 -12.98 -6.73 0.25
N LEU A 161 -12.22 -5.70 -0.10
CA LEU A 161 -11.21 -5.85 -1.16
C LEU A 161 -9.78 -6.10 -0.66
N LEU A 162 -9.54 -6.03 0.65
CA LEU A 162 -8.22 -6.26 1.26
C LEU A 162 -8.33 -7.24 2.43
N TYR A 163 -8.78 -8.47 2.16
CA TYR A 163 -8.57 -9.62 3.06
C TYR A 163 -7.44 -10.50 2.52
#